data_AF-A0ABD5T761-F1
#
_entry.id   AF-A0ABD5T761-F1
#
_cell.length_a   1.000
_cell.length_b   1.000
_cell.length_c   1.000
_cell.angle_alpha   90.00
_cell.angle_beta   90.00
_cell.angle_gamma   90.00
#
_symmetry.space_group_name_H-M   'P 1'
#
loop_
_entity.id
_entity.type
_entity.pdbx_description
1 polymer ?
#
loop_
_entity_poly.entity_id
_entity_poly.type
_entity_poly.pdbx_seq_one_letter_code
_entity_poly.pdbx_strand_id
1 'polypeptide(L)'
;GLFVESVARPDLEEGDDGAPDAARMLYESLQERVLTLPDDTLVGGAHFSDAAEPAADGTYTAPIGKLVEEMDALTMDEDDFVDLILSDMPPRPANYEDIIATNLGQNAVDDEEAFTLELGPNNCAASQDSLAGD
;
A
#
# COMPACT_ATOMS: atom_id res chain seq x y z
N GLY A 1 0.26 -4.62 -1.64
CA GLY A 1 0.83 -4.76 -0.29
C GLY A 1 -0.23 -4.47 0.75
N LEU A 2 -0.12 -5.03 1.94
CA LEU A 2 -1.01 -4.78 3.08
C LEU A 2 -0.28 -3.90 4.10
N PHE A 3 -0.95 -2.86 4.58
CA PHE A 3 -0.51 -1.96 5.65
C PHE A 3 -1.48 -2.04 6.83
N VAL A 4 -1.15 -1.41 7.96
CA VAL A 4 -1.97 -1.54 9.17
C VAL A 4 -3.29 -0.78 9.10
N GLU A 5 -3.40 0.20 8.22
CA GLU A 5 -4.61 0.98 8.01
C GLU A 5 -5.05 1.08 6.54
N SER A 6 -4.32 0.47 5.60
CA SER A 6 -4.67 0.51 4.16
C SER A 6 -4.01 -0.60 3.33
N VAL A 7 -4.16 -0.53 2.01
CA VAL A 7 -3.43 -1.36 1.04
C VAL A 7 -2.60 -0.49 0.10
N ALA A 8 -1.68 -1.12 -0.65
CA ALA A 8 -0.85 -0.41 -1.63
C ALA A 8 -1.66 0.10 -2.81
N ARG A 9 -1.32 1.30 -3.31
CA ARG A 9 -1.89 1.86 -4.53
C ARG A 9 -1.46 1.06 -5.80
N PRO A 10 -2.35 0.86 -6.78
CA PRO A 10 -2.07 0.03 -7.96
C PRO A 10 -1.54 0.80 -9.19
N ASP A 11 -1.44 2.13 -9.15
CA ASP A 11 -1.27 3.00 -10.34
C ASP A 11 0.17 3.50 -10.61
N LEU A 12 1.17 3.06 -9.85
CA LEU A 12 2.54 3.60 -9.98
C LEU A 12 3.35 3.01 -11.14
N GLU A 13 3.24 1.72 -11.43
CA GLU A 13 4.13 1.08 -12.43
C GLU A 13 3.62 1.28 -13.87
N GLU A 14 2.34 0.99 -14.10
CA GLU A 14 1.72 1.05 -15.43
C GLU A 14 0.77 2.25 -15.59
N GLY A 15 0.71 3.15 -14.61
CA GLY A 15 -0.19 4.29 -14.61
C GLY A 15 -1.66 3.91 -14.48
N ASP A 16 -2.54 4.87 -14.79
CA ASP A 16 -3.99 4.71 -14.68
C ASP A 16 -4.54 3.56 -15.54
N ASP A 17 -3.91 3.28 -16.69
CA ASP A 17 -4.36 2.23 -17.62
C ASP A 17 -4.12 0.82 -17.05
N GLY A 18 -3.03 0.61 -16.29
CA GLY A 18 -2.72 -0.68 -15.65
C GLY A 18 -3.25 -0.83 -14.23
N ALA A 19 -3.70 0.27 -13.61
CA ALA A 19 -4.23 0.28 -12.24
C ALA A 19 -5.34 -0.75 -11.98
N PRO A 20 -6.33 -0.97 -12.88
CA PRO A 20 -7.36 -1.99 -12.66
C PRO A 20 -6.84 -3.41 -12.61
N ASP A 21 -5.79 -3.74 -13.38
CA ASP A 21 -5.23 -5.09 -13.40
C ASP A 21 -4.30 -5.32 -12.19
N ALA A 22 -3.53 -4.29 -11.81
CA ALA A 22 -2.75 -4.32 -10.58
C ALA A 22 -3.65 -4.41 -9.32
N ALA A 23 -4.82 -3.78 -9.31
CA ALA A 23 -5.80 -3.89 -8.23
C ALA A 23 -6.36 -5.33 -8.09
N ARG A 24 -6.69 -5.99 -9.21
CA ARG A 24 -7.11 -7.41 -9.20
C ARG A 24 -5.99 -8.32 -8.70
N MET A 25 -4.76 -8.09 -9.15
CA MET A 25 -3.59 -8.86 -8.70
C MET A 25 -3.34 -8.67 -7.19
N LEU A 26 -3.55 -7.46 -6.69
CA LEU A 26 -3.50 -7.16 -5.26
C LEU A 26 -4.56 -7.95 -4.49
N TYR A 27 -5.82 -7.93 -4.95
CA TYR A 27 -6.91 -8.70 -4.37
C TYR A 27 -6.59 -10.19 -4.30
N GLU A 28 -6.20 -10.81 -5.43
CA GLU A 28 -5.81 -12.22 -5.49
C GLU A 28 -4.67 -12.54 -4.50
N SER A 29 -3.64 -11.69 -4.47
CA SER A 29 -2.50 -11.87 -3.56
C SER A 29 -2.92 -11.79 -2.09
N LEU A 30 -3.83 -10.88 -1.74
CA LEU A 30 -4.36 -10.77 -0.38
C LEU A 30 -5.17 -12.02 -0.03
N GLN A 31 -6.16 -12.37 -0.83
CA GLN A 31 -7.10 -13.46 -0.54
C GLN A 31 -6.44 -14.84 -0.54
N GLU A 32 -5.56 -15.11 -1.50
CA GLU A 32 -5.01 -16.46 -1.67
C GLU A 32 -3.73 -16.71 -0.88
N ARG A 33 -3.01 -15.65 -0.49
CA ARG A 33 -1.69 -15.80 0.14
C ARG A 33 -1.59 -15.16 1.51
N VAL A 34 -2.02 -13.91 1.66
CA VAL A 34 -1.82 -13.18 2.93
C VAL A 34 -2.88 -13.59 3.94
N LEU A 35 -4.16 -13.54 3.57
CA LEU A 35 -5.29 -13.83 4.46
C LEU A 35 -5.47 -15.33 4.74
N THR A 36 -4.68 -16.20 4.10
CA THR A 36 -4.63 -17.64 4.42
C THR A 36 -3.67 -17.97 5.56
N LEU A 37 -2.87 -16.99 6.00
CA LEU A 37 -2.01 -17.12 7.17
C LEU A 37 -2.83 -17.09 8.47
N PRO A 38 -2.30 -17.60 9.59
CA PRO A 38 -2.98 -17.54 10.88
C PRO A 38 -3.33 -16.10 11.32
N ASP A 39 -4.48 -15.92 11.96
CA ASP A 39 -4.98 -14.62 12.43
C ASP A 39 -4.01 -13.86 13.35
N ASP A 40 -3.16 -14.57 14.09
CA ASP A 40 -2.15 -14.00 14.99
C ASP A 40 -0.84 -13.60 14.29
N THR A 41 -0.75 -13.82 12.97
CA THR A 41 0.39 -13.37 12.16
C THR A 41 0.44 -11.84 12.16
N LEU A 42 1.59 -11.29 12.56
CA LEU A 42 1.81 -9.85 12.56
C LEU A 42 2.16 -9.34 11.15
N VAL A 43 1.42 -8.33 10.72
CA VAL A 43 1.71 -7.53 9.52
C VAL A 43 2.50 -6.29 9.93
N GLY A 44 3.63 -6.05 9.28
CA GLY A 44 4.41 -4.82 9.38
C GLY A 44 4.65 -4.23 8.00
N GLY A 45 3.86 -3.21 7.65
CA GLY A 45 3.96 -2.53 6.36
C GLY A 45 5.29 -1.79 6.18
N ALA A 46 5.69 -1.58 4.93
CA ALA A 46 6.84 -0.72 4.61
C ALA A 46 6.54 0.78 4.73
N HIS A 47 5.25 1.14 4.75
CA HIS A 47 4.76 2.51 4.86
C HIS A 47 3.55 2.54 5.80
N PHE A 48 3.28 3.72 6.34
CA PHE A 48 2.08 4.09 7.08
C PHE A 48 1.77 5.56 6.77
N SER A 49 0.53 5.98 6.97
CA SER A 49 0.05 7.35 6.82
C SER A 49 -0.02 8.06 8.18
N ASP A 50 -0.21 9.38 8.19
CA ASP A 50 -0.41 10.14 9.43
C ASP A 50 -1.71 9.72 10.18
N ALA A 51 -2.63 9.02 9.50
CA ALA A 51 -3.84 8.47 10.10
C ALA A 51 -3.57 7.16 10.86
N ALA A 52 -2.40 6.54 10.70
CA ALA A 52 -2.07 5.29 11.36
C ALA A 52 -1.84 5.47 12.85
N GLU A 53 -2.47 4.64 13.67
CA GLU A 53 -2.16 4.55 15.10
C GLU A 53 -1.07 3.50 15.37
N PRO A 54 0.00 3.84 16.10
CA PRO A 54 1.02 2.86 16.46
C PRO A 54 0.49 1.89 17.54
N ALA A 55 0.99 0.66 17.51
CA ALA A 55 0.80 -0.31 18.57
C ALA A 55 1.42 0.15 19.91
N ALA A 56 1.09 -0.54 21.00
CA ALA A 56 1.50 -0.16 22.35
C ALA A 56 3.03 -0.10 22.57
N ASP A 57 3.81 -0.82 21.76
CA ASP A 57 5.28 -0.82 21.75
C ASP A 57 5.88 0.21 20.77
N GLY A 58 5.04 0.99 20.10
CA GLY A 58 5.42 2.04 19.16
C GLY A 58 5.64 1.56 17.73
N THR A 59 5.39 0.28 17.41
CA THR A 59 5.49 -0.22 16.04
C THR A 59 4.20 0.02 15.26
N TYR A 60 4.29 0.10 13.94
CA TYR A 60 3.12 0.07 13.05
C TYR A 60 2.89 -1.37 12.59
N THR A 61 2.41 -2.20 13.53
CA THR A 61 2.11 -3.60 13.26
C THR A 61 0.77 -4.02 13.84
N ALA A 62 0.05 -4.90 13.14
CA ALA A 62 -1.22 -5.47 13.62
C ALA A 62 -1.35 -6.96 13.23
N PRO A 63 -2.04 -7.79 14.02
CA PRO A 63 -2.39 -9.15 13.62
C PRO A 63 -3.36 -9.15 12.42
N ILE A 64 -3.24 -10.13 11.52
CA ILE A 64 -4.13 -10.28 10.36
C ILE A 64 -5.60 -10.30 10.78
N GLY A 65 -5.95 -11.05 11.83
CA GLY A 65 -7.34 -11.14 12.28
C GLY A 65 -7.93 -9.78 12.67
N LYS A 66 -7.12 -8.92 13.31
CA LYS A 66 -7.53 -7.55 13.65
C LYS A 66 -7.76 -6.71 12.39
N LEU A 67 -6.87 -6.80 11.41
CA LEU A 67 -7.01 -6.08 10.15
C LEU A 67 -8.27 -6.50 9.39
N VAL A 68 -8.59 -7.79 9.37
CA VAL A 68 -9.81 -8.32 8.72
C VAL A 68 -11.08 -7.81 9.42
N GLU A 69 -11.05 -7.64 10.74
CA GLU A 69 -12.18 -7.10 11.52
C GLU A 69 -12.39 -5.60 11.30
N GLU A 70 -11.32 -4.84 11.07
CA GLU A 70 -11.37 -3.37 11.03
C GLU A 70 -11.38 -2.80 9.60
N MET A 71 -10.88 -3.52 8.61
CA MET A 71 -10.75 -3.07 7.22
C MET A 71 -11.70 -3.83 6.29
N ASP A 72 -12.89 -3.26 6.06
CA ASP A 72 -13.95 -3.87 5.24
C ASP A 72 -13.44 -4.35 3.87
N ALA A 73 -12.50 -3.61 3.26
CA ALA A 73 -11.87 -3.94 1.97
C ALA A 73 -11.28 -5.36 1.92
N LEU A 74 -10.82 -5.92 3.04
CA LEU A 74 -10.24 -7.28 3.07
C LEU A 74 -11.29 -8.39 2.95
N THR A 75 -12.57 -8.06 3.09
CA THR A 75 -13.69 -9.01 3.04
C THR A 75 -14.68 -8.74 1.89
N MET A 76 -14.45 -7.67 1.12
CA MET A 76 -15.21 -7.35 -0.09
C MET A 76 -15.01 -8.40 -1.18
N ASP A 77 -15.94 -8.42 -2.15
CA ASP A 77 -15.69 -9.14 -3.39
C ASP A 77 -14.69 -8.39 -4.29
N GLU A 78 -14.19 -9.07 -5.32
CA GLU A 78 -13.13 -8.53 -6.17
C GLU A 78 -13.54 -7.24 -6.89
N ASP A 79 -14.78 -7.18 -7.39
CA ASP A 79 -15.26 -6.03 -8.16
C ASP A 79 -15.43 -4.81 -7.24
N ASP A 80 -16.05 -4.99 -6.07
CA ASP A 80 -16.20 -3.92 -5.05
C ASP A 80 -14.84 -3.44 -4.53
N PHE A 81 -13.90 -4.36 -4.30
CA PHE A 81 -12.54 -4.02 -3.89
C PHE A 81 -11.83 -3.16 -4.94
N VAL A 82 -11.86 -3.58 -6.22
CA VAL A 82 -11.21 -2.84 -7.30
C VAL A 82 -11.82 -1.45 -7.45
N ASP A 83 -13.15 -1.34 -7.43
CA ASP A 83 -13.84 -0.05 -7.52
C ASP A 83 -13.48 0.86 -6.34
N LEU A 84 -13.44 0.34 -5.11
CA LEU A 84 -13.03 1.09 -3.93
C LEU A 84 -11.61 1.65 -4.08
N ILE A 85 -10.63 0.78 -4.40
CA ILE A 85 -9.22 1.17 -4.48
C ILE A 85 -8.98 2.20 -5.58
N LEU A 86 -9.66 2.09 -6.71
CA LEU A 86 -9.51 3.05 -7.81
C LEU A 86 -10.20 4.41 -7.54
N SER A 87 -11.20 4.44 -6.66
CA SER A 87 -12.00 5.65 -6.41
C SER A 87 -11.33 6.69 -5.51
N ASP A 88 -10.36 6.28 -4.68
CA ASP A 88 -9.76 7.13 -3.63
C ASP A 88 -8.24 7.32 -3.76
N MET A 89 -7.67 7.05 -4.95
CA MET A 89 -6.22 7.12 -5.14
C MET A 89 -5.69 8.56 -4.97
N PRO A 90 -4.69 8.79 -4.09
CA PRO A 90 -4.06 10.09 -3.95
C PRO A 90 -3.24 10.46 -5.19
N PRO A 91 -2.85 11.73 -5.38
CA PRO A 91 -1.91 12.11 -6.44
C PRO A 91 -0.63 11.26 -6.39
N ARG A 92 -0.07 10.94 -7.56
CA ARG A 92 1.19 10.20 -7.65
C ARG A 92 2.34 11.02 -7.04
N PRO A 93 3.29 10.38 -6.32
CA PRO A 93 4.49 11.06 -5.83
C PRO A 93 5.25 11.73 -6.98
N ALA A 94 5.85 12.90 -6.77
CA ALA A 94 6.50 13.63 -7.87
C ALA A 94 7.68 12.89 -8.51
N ASN A 95 8.38 12.06 -7.73
CA ASN A 95 9.65 11.44 -8.11
C ASN A 95 9.52 9.94 -8.45
N TYR A 96 8.30 9.39 -8.53
CA TYR A 96 8.10 7.94 -8.62
C TYR A 96 8.73 7.31 -9.87
N GLU A 97 8.69 7.98 -11.03
CA GLU A 97 9.30 7.49 -12.27
C GLU A 97 10.82 7.36 -12.14
N ASP A 98 11.47 8.38 -11.58
CA ASP A 98 12.92 8.41 -11.37
C ASP A 98 13.36 7.35 -10.35
N ILE A 99 12.58 7.16 -9.28
CA ILE A 99 12.79 6.12 -8.27
C ILE A 99 12.68 4.73 -8.91
N ILE A 100 11.63 4.48 -9.71
CA ILE A 100 11.43 3.19 -10.40
C ILE A 100 12.60 2.90 -11.35
N ALA A 101 12.96 3.87 -12.21
CA ALA A 101 14.06 3.70 -13.16
C ALA A 101 15.41 3.45 -12.46
N THR A 102 15.67 4.15 -11.35
CA THR A 102 16.87 3.97 -10.54
C THR A 102 16.90 2.59 -9.87
N ASN A 103 15.79 2.17 -9.24
CA ASN A 103 15.68 0.86 -8.57
C ASN A 103 15.79 -0.31 -9.56
N LEU A 104 15.35 -0.13 -10.81
CA LEU A 104 15.52 -1.10 -11.89
C LEU A 104 16.94 -1.10 -12.50
N GLY A 105 17.84 -0.21 -12.04
CA GLY A 105 19.19 -0.06 -12.55
C GLY A 105 19.26 0.56 -13.96
N GLN A 106 18.18 1.22 -14.40
CA GLN A 106 18.12 1.91 -15.68
C GLN A 106 18.77 3.29 -15.61
N ASN A 107 18.70 3.91 -14.43
CA ASN A 107 19.38 5.17 -14.09
C ASN A 107 20.43 4.91 -13.01
N ALA A 108 21.53 5.66 -13.06
CA ALA A 108 22.51 5.72 -11.99
C ALA A 108 22.45 7.12 -11.38
N VAL A 109 22.25 7.20 -10.08
CA VAL A 109 22.20 8.44 -9.29
C VAL A 109 23.33 8.41 -8.27
N ASP A 110 23.81 9.57 -7.87
CA ASP A 110 24.75 9.67 -6.74
C ASP A 110 24.02 9.72 -5.39
N ASP A 111 24.78 9.68 -4.30
CA ASP A 111 24.22 9.65 -2.94
C ASP A 111 23.38 10.89 -2.60
N GLU A 112 23.68 12.06 -3.19
CA GLU A 112 22.95 13.30 -2.95
C GLU A 112 21.61 13.32 -3.69
N GLU A 113 21.61 12.85 -4.95
CA GLU A 113 20.41 12.69 -5.75
C GLU A 113 19.51 11.59 -5.19
N ALA A 114 20.06 10.44 -4.78
CA ALA A 114 19.32 9.38 -4.10
C ALA A 114 18.61 9.90 -2.84
N PHE A 115 19.32 10.65 -1.99
CA PHE A 115 18.74 11.25 -0.79
C PHE A 115 17.60 12.22 -1.12
N THR A 116 17.75 13.01 -2.19
CA THR A 116 16.69 13.93 -2.65
C THR A 116 15.46 13.19 -3.15
N LEU A 117 15.65 12.07 -3.87
CA LEU A 117 14.56 11.21 -4.32
C LEU A 117 13.81 10.59 -3.13
N GLU A 118 14.54 10.17 -2.09
CA GLU A 118 13.97 9.60 -0.86
C GLU A 118 13.19 10.61 0.00
N LEU A 119 13.57 11.90 -0.03
CA LEU A 119 12.90 12.97 0.72
C LEU A 119 11.51 13.37 0.17
N GLY A 120 11.14 12.92 -1.03
CA GLY A 120 9.83 13.21 -1.62
C GLY A 120 8.67 12.61 -0.80
N PRO A 121 7.43 13.07 -1.02
CA PRO A 121 6.24 12.50 -0.39
C PRO A 121 5.98 11.11 -1.00
N ASN A 122 6.76 10.11 -0.58
CA ASN A 122 6.68 8.72 -1.00
C ASN A 122 5.43 8.05 -0.41
N ASN A 123 4.26 8.56 -0.82
CA ASN A 123 2.93 8.12 -0.39
C ASN A 123 2.51 6.90 -1.22
N CYS A 124 2.94 5.72 -0.78
CA CYS A 124 2.64 4.44 -1.44
C CYS A 124 1.31 3.81 -0.99
N ALA A 125 0.58 4.43 -0.06
CA ALA A 125 -0.75 4.01 0.39
C ALA A 125 -1.84 4.40 -0.63
N ALA A 126 -2.89 3.58 -0.73
CA ALA A 126 -4.00 3.77 -1.67
C ALA A 126 -4.99 4.87 -1.25
N SER A 127 -5.05 5.26 0.02
CA SER A 127 -5.99 6.25 0.55
C SER A 127 -5.26 7.34 1.37
N GLN A 128 -5.89 8.50 1.53
CA GLN A 128 -5.41 9.54 2.45
C GLN A 128 -5.92 9.35 3.89
N ASP A 129 -7.10 8.76 4.03
CA ASP A 129 -7.72 8.41 5.31
C ASP A 129 -7.58 6.89 5.56
N SER A 130 -7.69 6.48 6.83
CA SER A 130 -7.65 5.08 7.22
C SER A 130 -8.78 4.27 6.56
N LEU A 131 -8.44 3.13 5.95
CA LEU A 131 -9.42 2.12 5.54
C LEU A 131 -9.82 1.20 6.70
N ALA A 132 -9.10 1.26 7.83
CA ALA A 132 -9.51 0.66 9.09
C ALA A 132 -10.46 1.63 9.81
N GLY A 133 -11.63 1.14 10.24
CA GLY A 133 -12.60 1.95 10.99
C GLY A 133 -12.09 2.43 12.36
N ASP A 134 -12.76 3.44 12.93
CA ASP A 134 -12.54 3.98 14.29
C ASP A 134 -12.68 2.92 15.40
#